data_AF-A0A1Q8A7P8-F1
#
_entry.id   AF-A0A1Q8A7P8-F1
#
_cell.length_a   1.000
_cell.length_b   1.000
_cell.length_c   1.000
_cell.angle_alpha   90.00
_cell.angle_beta   90.00
_cell.angle_gamma   90.00
#
_symmetry.space_group_name_H-M   'P 1'
#
loop_
_entity.id
_entity.type
_entity.pdbx_description
1 polymer ?
#
loop_
_entity_poly.entity_id
_entity_poly.type
_entity_poly.pdbx_seq_one_letter_code
_entity_poly.pdbx_strand_id
1 'polypeptide(L)'
;MAGIALVSVYDKSGLSILSSAFAKHEVSIIGSGGTAEAIRKLGHQVTDVSDYTGYSEMPGGLVKTLHPKIHAGILGDWNDPSQRKYLETNSIRPFDFVVVNLYPFQEVVKQDPENHQKAVDNIDIGGVALIRAAAKGALLNQRVVPVTNPFQYDGLIRELDRYGKIGPEMRLSLAKEAFGITARYDLAISEYFSRNTK
;
A
#
# COMPACT_ATOMS: atom_id res chain seq x y z
N MET A 1 14.23 14.79 -1.10
CA MET A 1 14.46 13.87 0.04
C MET A 1 14.31 12.49 -0.56
N ALA A 2 15.39 11.77 -0.75
CA ALA A 2 15.29 10.44 -1.35
C ALA A 2 14.57 9.49 -0.38
N GLY A 3 13.43 8.96 -0.81
CA GLY A 3 12.64 7.98 -0.05
C GLY A 3 12.10 6.88 -0.96
N ILE A 4 11.46 5.87 -0.38
CA ILE A 4 10.87 4.77 -1.16
C ILE A 4 9.37 4.66 -0.90
N ALA A 5 8.60 4.65 -1.99
CA ALA A 5 7.17 4.39 -1.97
C ALA A 5 6.85 2.99 -2.49
N LEU A 6 6.13 2.19 -1.69
CA LEU A 6 5.46 0.99 -2.18
C LEU A 6 4.06 1.38 -2.67
N VAL A 7 3.75 1.14 -3.94
CA VAL A 7 2.46 1.51 -4.54
C VAL A 7 1.77 0.27 -5.10
N SER A 8 0.59 -0.04 -4.58
CA SER A 8 -0.22 -1.17 -5.02
C SER A 8 -1.70 -0.81 -4.97
N VAL A 9 -2.23 -0.28 -6.07
CA VAL A 9 -3.57 0.30 -6.12
C VAL A 9 -4.47 -0.39 -7.14
N TYR A 10 -5.68 -0.71 -6.71
CA TYR A 10 -6.77 -1.11 -7.60
C TYR A 10 -7.31 0.10 -8.39
N ASP A 11 -7.75 1.15 -7.70
CA ASP A 11 -8.15 2.41 -8.30
C ASP A 11 -6.92 3.25 -8.62
N LYS A 12 -6.72 3.55 -9.91
CA LYS A 12 -5.58 4.31 -10.43
C LYS A 12 -5.88 5.81 -10.56
N SER A 13 -7.02 6.27 -10.05
CA SER A 13 -7.35 7.70 -10.00
C SER A 13 -6.24 8.48 -9.30
N GLY A 14 -5.81 9.59 -9.91
CA GLY A 14 -4.75 10.45 -9.38
C GLY A 14 -3.33 9.85 -9.42
N LEU A 15 -3.13 8.64 -9.94
CA LEU A 15 -1.81 7.97 -9.95
C LEU A 15 -0.74 8.76 -10.73
N SER A 16 -1.14 9.46 -11.80
CA SER A 16 -0.25 10.35 -12.55
C SER A 16 0.26 11.52 -11.72
N ILE A 17 -0.65 12.18 -10.98
CA ILE A 17 -0.32 13.32 -10.12
C ILE A 17 0.59 12.86 -8.98
N LEU A 18 0.25 11.73 -8.35
CA LEU A 18 1.07 11.15 -7.29
C LEU A 18 2.47 10.76 -7.79
N SER A 19 2.57 10.08 -8.94
CA SER A 19 3.86 9.65 -9.50
C SER A 19 4.74 10.84 -9.88
N SER A 20 4.15 11.91 -10.41
CA SER A 20 4.83 13.17 -10.70
C SER A 20 5.36 13.84 -9.43
N ALA A 21 4.55 13.88 -8.36
CA ALA A 21 4.98 14.44 -7.09
C ALA A 21 6.11 13.61 -6.46
N PHE A 22 6.01 12.28 -6.48
CA PHE A 22 7.09 11.42 -6.01
C PHE A 22 8.39 11.63 -6.80
N ALA A 23 8.32 11.72 -8.13
CA ALA A 23 9.48 12.04 -8.94
C ALA A 23 10.11 13.40 -8.59
N LYS A 24 9.27 14.45 -8.44
CA LYS A 24 9.70 15.80 -8.02
C LYS A 24 10.44 15.79 -6.68
N HIS A 25 10.02 14.94 -5.75
CA HIS A 25 10.59 14.84 -4.41
C HIS A 25 11.69 13.78 -4.27
N GLU A 26 12.10 13.14 -5.38
CA GLU A 26 13.10 12.08 -5.45
C GLU A 26 12.68 10.79 -4.71
N VAL A 27 11.38 10.54 -4.62
CA VAL A 27 10.83 9.30 -4.06
C VAL A 27 10.82 8.23 -5.13
N SER A 28 11.60 7.16 -4.91
CA SER A 28 11.63 5.99 -5.77
C SER A 28 10.39 5.14 -5.58
N ILE A 29 9.81 4.63 -6.67
CA ILE A 29 8.58 3.84 -6.61
C ILE A 29 8.90 2.35 -6.80
N ILE A 30 8.37 1.52 -5.89
CA ILE A 30 8.23 0.08 -6.07
C ILE A 30 6.74 -0.22 -6.28
N GLY A 31 6.38 -0.78 -7.43
CA GLY A 31 4.99 -0.99 -7.85
C GLY A 31 4.61 -2.48 -7.96
N SER A 32 3.38 -2.84 -7.60
CA SER A 32 2.84 -4.18 -7.90
C SER A 32 2.34 -4.28 -9.34
N GLY A 33 2.43 -5.47 -9.97
CA GLY A 33 2.10 -5.76 -11.38
C GLY A 33 1.39 -4.65 -12.19
N GLY A 34 0.05 -4.65 -12.19
CA GLY A 34 -0.73 -3.67 -12.96
C GLY A 34 -0.59 -2.21 -12.51
N THR A 35 -0.18 -1.97 -11.27
CA THR A 35 0.18 -0.62 -10.80
C THR A 35 1.49 -0.16 -11.44
N ALA A 36 2.52 -1.01 -11.42
CA ALA A 36 3.80 -0.69 -12.04
C ALA A 36 3.65 -0.47 -13.56
N GLU A 37 2.86 -1.30 -14.24
CA GLU A 37 2.55 -1.10 -15.66
C GLU A 37 1.88 0.27 -15.92
N ALA A 38 0.89 0.65 -15.10
CA ALA A 38 0.22 1.95 -15.23
C ALA A 38 1.20 3.11 -15.01
N ILE A 39 2.09 3.03 -14.03
CA ILE A 39 3.10 4.05 -13.74
C ILE A 39 4.10 4.19 -14.91
N ARG A 40 4.56 3.09 -15.50
CA ARG A 40 5.42 3.14 -16.70
C ARG A 40 4.73 3.79 -17.89
N LYS A 41 3.46 3.47 -18.14
CA LYS A 41 2.66 4.08 -19.22
C LYS A 41 2.51 5.60 -19.05
N LEU A 42 2.56 6.08 -17.81
CA LEU A 42 2.56 7.51 -17.48
C LEU A 42 3.94 8.17 -17.63
N GLY A 43 4.97 7.43 -18.04
CA GLY A 43 6.33 7.94 -18.26
C GLY A 43 7.20 8.02 -17.01
N HIS A 44 6.79 7.43 -15.90
CA HIS A 44 7.54 7.45 -14.64
C HIS A 44 8.34 6.16 -14.42
N GLN A 45 9.47 6.31 -13.73
CA GLN A 45 10.32 5.19 -13.30
C GLN A 45 9.64 4.42 -12.16
N VAL A 46 9.68 3.10 -12.25
CA VAL A 46 9.14 2.20 -11.21
C VAL A 46 9.88 0.87 -11.25
N THR A 47 10.24 0.36 -10.07
CA THR A 47 10.76 -0.99 -9.90
C THR A 47 9.59 -1.95 -9.62
N ASP A 48 9.57 -3.11 -10.26
CA ASP A 48 8.56 -4.13 -9.92
C ASP A 48 8.79 -4.69 -8.52
N VAL A 49 7.69 -5.00 -7.84
CA VAL A 49 7.73 -5.76 -6.59
C VAL A 49 8.50 -7.07 -6.76
N SER A 50 8.32 -7.78 -7.88
CA SER A 50 9.03 -9.04 -8.15
C SER A 50 10.54 -8.86 -8.24
N ASP A 51 10.99 -7.78 -8.84
CA ASP A 51 12.42 -7.48 -8.98
C ASP A 51 13.02 -7.10 -7.63
N TYR A 52 12.28 -6.35 -6.82
CA TYR A 52 12.70 -6.00 -5.46
C TYR A 52 12.76 -7.21 -4.53
N THR A 53 11.74 -8.09 -4.58
CA THR A 53 11.68 -9.25 -3.68
C THR A 53 12.59 -10.39 -4.16
N GLY A 54 12.77 -10.53 -5.48
CA GLY A 54 13.35 -11.70 -6.13
C GLY A 54 12.34 -12.84 -6.33
N TYR A 55 11.04 -12.57 -6.12
CA TYR A 55 9.96 -13.56 -6.25
C TYR A 55 8.93 -13.09 -7.27
N SER A 56 8.73 -13.89 -8.31
CA SER A 56 7.66 -13.69 -9.29
C SER A 56 6.29 -13.81 -8.62
N GLU A 57 5.35 -13.02 -9.11
CA GLU A 57 3.94 -13.08 -8.71
C GLU A 57 3.35 -14.48 -8.99
N MET A 58 2.56 -15.00 -8.05
CA MET A 58 1.85 -16.26 -8.23
C MET A 58 0.86 -16.15 -9.41
N PRO A 59 0.69 -17.20 -10.24
CA PRO A 59 -0.36 -17.22 -11.26
C PRO A 59 -1.74 -16.85 -10.68
N GLY A 60 -2.47 -15.97 -11.36
CA GLY A 60 -3.73 -15.40 -10.86
C GLY A 60 -3.57 -14.25 -9.87
N GLY A 61 -2.34 -13.89 -9.50
CA GLY A 61 -2.04 -12.68 -8.73
C GLY A 61 -2.47 -12.70 -7.27
N LEU A 62 -2.71 -13.87 -6.69
CA LEU A 62 -3.14 -13.99 -5.29
C LEU A 62 -2.01 -13.66 -4.30
N VAL A 63 -0.76 -13.92 -4.67
CA VAL A 63 0.41 -13.66 -3.83
C VAL A 63 1.43 -12.84 -4.62
N LYS A 64 1.55 -11.56 -4.24
CA LYS A 64 2.51 -10.60 -4.84
C LYS A 64 3.35 -9.91 -3.77
N THR A 65 2.70 -9.39 -2.73
CA THR A 65 3.31 -8.49 -1.74
C THR A 65 3.50 -9.09 -0.35
N LEU A 66 2.99 -10.31 -0.12
CA LEU A 66 3.13 -11.05 1.14
C LEU A 66 4.55 -11.62 1.30
N HIS A 67 5.54 -10.74 1.40
CA HIS A 67 6.95 -11.09 1.42
C HIS A 67 7.70 -10.43 2.59
N PRO A 68 8.63 -11.14 3.27
CA PRO A 68 9.39 -10.57 4.39
C PRO A 68 10.13 -9.28 4.06
N LYS A 69 10.78 -9.17 2.88
CA LYS A 69 11.43 -7.92 2.44
C LYS A 69 10.49 -6.72 2.38
N ILE A 70 9.20 -6.95 2.10
CA ILE A 70 8.21 -5.87 2.07
C ILE A 70 7.84 -5.48 3.50
N HIS A 71 7.34 -6.43 4.28
CA HIS A 71 6.84 -6.14 5.62
C HIS A 71 7.94 -5.70 6.59
N ALA A 72 9.17 -6.22 6.47
CA ALA A 72 10.31 -5.75 7.24
C ALA A 72 10.74 -4.33 6.84
N GLY A 73 10.66 -3.96 5.55
CA GLY A 73 10.94 -2.58 5.11
C GLY A 73 9.90 -1.57 5.62
N ILE A 74 8.67 -2.02 5.88
CA ILE A 74 7.60 -1.21 6.46
C ILE A 74 7.79 -1.11 7.99
N LEU A 75 7.93 -2.25 8.66
CA LEU A 75 7.85 -2.34 10.13
C LEU A 75 9.19 -2.13 10.83
N GLY A 76 10.31 -2.45 10.17
CA GLY A 76 11.63 -2.37 10.77
C GLY A 76 11.97 -0.95 11.19
N ASP A 77 12.46 -0.81 12.41
CA ASP A 77 12.95 0.45 12.94
C ASP A 77 14.41 0.65 12.53
N TRP A 78 14.65 1.69 11.73
CA TRP A 78 16.00 2.04 11.29
C TRP A 78 16.86 2.60 12.43
N ASN A 79 16.26 3.10 13.50
CA ASN A 79 16.99 3.69 14.63
C ASN A 79 17.45 2.64 15.66
N ASP A 80 16.86 1.44 15.63
CA ASP A 80 17.32 0.30 16.41
C ASP A 80 18.53 -0.36 15.71
N PRO A 81 19.72 -0.42 16.34
CA PRO A 81 20.92 -0.98 15.72
C PRO A 81 20.78 -2.46 15.31
N SER A 82 20.05 -3.26 16.09
CA SER A 82 19.85 -4.69 15.81
C SER A 82 18.94 -4.90 14.60
N GLN A 83 17.87 -4.11 14.51
CA GLN A 83 16.94 -4.15 13.38
C GLN A 83 17.57 -3.57 12.12
N ARG A 84 18.31 -2.45 12.21
CA ARG A 84 19.08 -1.91 11.08
C ARG A 84 20.03 -2.95 10.49
N LYS A 85 20.82 -3.62 11.35
CA LYS A 85 21.71 -4.69 10.91
C LYS A 85 20.95 -5.81 10.18
N TYR A 86 19.77 -6.19 10.68
CA TYR A 86 18.91 -7.16 10.01
C TYR A 86 18.46 -6.68 8.62
N LEU A 87 18.00 -5.44 8.51
CA LEU A 87 17.56 -4.85 7.23
C LEU A 87 18.72 -4.82 6.22
N GLU A 88 19.89 -4.32 6.63
CA GLU A 88 21.08 -4.25 5.79
C GLU A 88 21.54 -5.63 5.33
N THR A 89 21.67 -6.60 6.24
CA THR A 89 22.11 -7.97 5.94
C THR A 89 21.21 -8.65 4.91
N ASN A 90 19.91 -8.37 4.97
CA ASN A 90 18.91 -8.97 4.08
C ASN A 90 18.61 -8.11 2.84
N SER A 91 19.38 -7.04 2.61
CA SER A 91 19.16 -6.09 1.50
C SER A 91 17.74 -5.52 1.46
N ILE A 92 17.19 -5.21 2.64
CA ILE A 92 15.84 -4.68 2.83
C ILE A 92 15.93 -3.17 2.94
N ARG A 93 15.28 -2.47 2.02
CA ARG A 93 15.22 -1.01 2.06
C ARG A 93 13.98 -0.57 2.85
N PRO A 94 14.09 0.44 3.72
CA PRO A 94 12.93 1.00 4.41
C PRO A 94 11.96 1.68 3.44
N PHE A 95 10.65 1.51 3.65
CA PHE A 95 9.58 2.17 2.88
C PHE A 95 9.02 3.37 3.62
N ASP A 96 9.09 4.56 3.05
CA ASP A 96 8.59 5.79 3.68
C ASP A 96 7.12 6.04 3.35
N PHE A 97 6.66 5.58 2.20
CA PHE A 97 5.26 5.64 1.79
C PHE A 97 4.75 4.24 1.45
N VAL A 98 3.51 3.96 1.86
CA VAL A 98 2.79 2.76 1.43
C VAL A 98 1.42 3.20 0.93
N VAL A 99 1.26 3.16 -0.39
CA VAL A 99 0.08 3.64 -1.10
C VAL A 99 -0.71 2.45 -1.62
N VAL A 100 -1.85 2.16 -1.00
CA VAL A 100 -2.64 0.96 -1.25
C VAL A 100 -4.12 1.26 -1.14
N ASN A 101 -4.89 0.99 -2.20
CA ASN A 101 -6.35 0.91 -2.11
C ASN A 101 -6.80 -0.50 -2.53
N LEU A 102 -7.83 -0.99 -1.84
CA LEU A 102 -8.26 -2.39 -1.88
C LEU A 102 -9.11 -2.67 -3.11
N TYR A 103 -9.28 -3.96 -3.41
CA TYR A 103 -10.30 -4.40 -4.37
C TYR A 103 -11.70 -3.94 -3.93
N PRO A 104 -12.60 -3.62 -4.87
CA PRO A 104 -13.89 -3.00 -4.56
C PRO A 104 -14.93 -4.07 -4.15
N PHE A 105 -14.65 -4.80 -3.07
CA PHE A 105 -15.49 -5.92 -2.61
C PHE A 105 -16.95 -5.50 -2.41
N GLN A 106 -17.17 -4.37 -1.72
CA GLN A 106 -18.51 -3.86 -1.43
C GLN A 106 -19.31 -3.53 -2.70
N GLU A 107 -18.67 -2.94 -3.69
CA GLU A 107 -19.29 -2.62 -4.97
C GLU A 107 -19.60 -3.89 -5.75
N VAL A 108 -18.69 -4.87 -5.76
CA VAL A 108 -18.87 -6.13 -6.48
C VAL A 108 -20.03 -6.95 -5.92
N VAL A 109 -20.11 -7.12 -4.60
CA VAL A 109 -21.21 -7.89 -3.98
C VAL A 109 -22.56 -7.17 -4.03
N LYS A 110 -22.57 -5.84 -4.19
CA LYS A 110 -23.81 -5.10 -4.45
C LYS A 110 -24.33 -5.29 -5.88
N GLN A 111 -23.42 -5.37 -6.85
CA GLN A 111 -23.79 -5.53 -8.26
C GLN A 111 -24.23 -6.96 -8.60
N ASP A 112 -23.62 -7.96 -7.96
CA ASP A 112 -23.88 -9.38 -8.25
C ASP A 112 -23.90 -10.20 -6.95
N PRO A 113 -24.94 -10.02 -6.10
CA PRO A 113 -24.95 -10.56 -4.75
C PRO A 113 -24.92 -12.10 -4.68
N GLU A 114 -25.47 -12.78 -5.69
CA GLU A 114 -25.55 -14.24 -5.75
C GLU A 114 -24.27 -14.90 -6.28
N ASN A 115 -23.34 -14.14 -6.86
CA ASN A 115 -22.12 -14.68 -7.44
C ASN A 115 -21.01 -14.82 -6.39
N HIS A 116 -21.07 -15.94 -5.67
CA HIS A 116 -20.15 -16.25 -4.59
C HIS A 116 -18.68 -16.27 -5.04
N GLN A 117 -18.40 -16.88 -6.21
CA GLN A 117 -17.02 -16.97 -6.70
C GLN A 117 -16.44 -15.57 -6.95
N LYS A 118 -17.21 -14.68 -7.57
CA LYS A 118 -16.79 -13.29 -7.81
C LYS A 118 -16.58 -12.52 -6.50
N ALA A 119 -17.38 -12.79 -5.47
CA ALA A 119 -17.15 -12.21 -4.14
C ALA A 119 -15.82 -12.68 -3.54
N VAL A 120 -15.56 -14.01 -3.57
CA VAL A 120 -14.32 -14.61 -3.06
C VAL A 120 -13.09 -14.08 -3.81
N ASP A 121 -13.13 -14.01 -5.13
CA ASP A 121 -12.02 -13.51 -5.97
C ASP A 121 -11.67 -12.03 -5.69
N ASN A 122 -12.62 -11.28 -5.13
CA ASN A 122 -12.47 -9.88 -4.80
C ASN A 122 -12.05 -9.62 -3.34
N ILE A 123 -11.74 -10.66 -2.56
CA ILE A 123 -11.17 -10.49 -1.21
C ILE A 123 -9.67 -10.20 -1.32
N ASP A 124 -9.25 -9.04 -0.82
CA ASP A 124 -7.87 -8.57 -0.96
C ASP A 124 -7.05 -8.89 0.31
N ILE A 125 -6.21 -9.92 0.22
CA ILE A 125 -5.33 -10.32 1.33
C ILE A 125 -4.10 -9.42 1.45
N GLY A 126 -3.41 -9.22 0.32
CA GLY A 126 -2.16 -8.48 0.27
C GLY A 126 -2.35 -7.01 0.62
N GLY A 127 -3.38 -6.37 0.05
CA GLY A 127 -3.71 -4.97 0.30
C GLY A 127 -4.01 -4.72 1.77
N VAL A 128 -4.85 -5.55 2.39
CA VAL A 128 -5.18 -5.42 3.83
C VAL A 128 -3.91 -5.60 4.68
N ALA A 129 -3.07 -6.60 4.38
CA ALA A 129 -1.82 -6.81 5.11
C ALA A 129 -0.87 -5.60 5.02
N LEU A 130 -0.74 -5.00 3.83
CA LEU A 130 0.07 -3.80 3.62
C LEU A 130 -0.47 -2.58 4.37
N ILE A 131 -1.78 -2.32 4.28
CA ILE A 131 -2.41 -1.18 4.96
C ILE A 131 -2.21 -1.28 6.47
N ARG A 132 -2.45 -2.47 7.06
CA ARG A 132 -2.25 -2.68 8.50
C ARG A 132 -0.79 -2.55 8.91
N ALA A 133 0.14 -3.09 8.11
CA ALA A 133 1.57 -2.95 8.38
C ALA A 133 2.01 -1.49 8.32
N ALA A 134 1.54 -0.73 7.34
CA ALA A 134 1.87 0.68 7.18
C ALA A 134 1.31 1.55 8.30
N ALA A 135 0.03 1.32 8.67
CA ALA A 135 -0.60 1.99 9.81
C ALA A 135 0.11 1.69 11.13
N LYS A 136 0.53 0.43 11.35
CA LYS A 136 1.38 0.08 12.49
C LYS A 136 2.74 0.75 12.42
N GLY A 137 3.42 0.72 11.27
CA GLY A 137 4.73 1.35 11.06
C GLY A 137 4.71 2.84 11.39
N ALA A 138 3.67 3.55 10.92
CA ALA A 138 3.44 4.95 11.23
C ALA A 138 3.43 5.27 12.73
N LEU A 139 2.93 4.37 13.56
CA LEU A 139 2.86 4.52 15.03
C LEU A 139 4.10 3.95 15.73
N LEU A 140 4.64 2.85 15.20
CA LEU A 140 5.72 2.08 15.80
C LEU A 140 7.08 2.75 15.60
N ASN A 141 7.41 3.11 14.36
CA ASN A 141 8.71 3.67 14.00
C ASN A 141 8.62 5.14 13.52
N GLN A 142 7.41 5.71 13.50
CA GLN A 142 7.16 7.12 13.14
C GLN A 142 7.81 7.54 11.81
N ARG A 143 7.88 6.62 10.84
CA ARG A 143 8.46 6.89 9.52
C ARG A 143 7.43 6.70 8.41
N VAL A 144 6.74 5.57 8.43
CA VAL A 144 5.84 5.17 7.33
C VAL A 144 4.63 6.08 7.23
N VAL A 145 4.30 6.50 6.01
CA VAL A 145 3.10 7.25 5.66
C VAL A 145 2.14 6.30 4.91
N PRO A 146 1.08 5.80 5.57
CA PRO A 146 0.05 5.02 4.91
C PRO A 146 -0.84 5.94 4.07
N VAL A 147 -1.14 5.55 2.84
CA VAL A 147 -2.08 6.28 1.96
C VAL A 147 -3.03 5.27 1.36
N THR A 148 -4.31 5.39 1.70
CA THR A 148 -5.33 4.38 1.42
C THR A 148 -6.38 4.78 0.39
N ASN A 149 -6.40 6.05 -0.03
CA ASN A 149 -7.40 6.57 -0.96
C ASN A 149 -6.83 7.70 -1.84
N PRO A 150 -7.17 7.75 -3.14
CA PRO A 150 -6.79 8.87 -4.03
C PRO A 150 -7.12 10.28 -3.50
N PHE A 151 -8.22 10.46 -2.76
CA PHE A 151 -8.58 11.76 -2.18
C PHE A 151 -7.54 12.30 -1.19
N GLN A 152 -6.65 11.45 -0.67
CA GLN A 152 -5.57 11.85 0.23
C GLN A 152 -4.36 12.44 -0.51
N TYR A 153 -4.24 12.24 -1.83
CA TYR A 153 -3.05 12.63 -2.59
C TYR A 153 -2.80 14.14 -2.58
N ASP A 154 -3.85 14.96 -2.75
CA ASP A 154 -3.70 16.42 -2.78
C ASP A 154 -3.22 16.98 -1.43
N GLY A 155 -3.69 16.41 -0.32
CA GLY A 155 -3.20 16.76 1.02
C GLY A 155 -1.73 16.39 1.18
N LEU A 156 -1.38 15.15 0.82
CA LEU A 156 -0.04 14.59 0.90
C LEU A 156 0.96 15.43 0.10
N ILE A 157 0.62 15.74 -1.15
CA ILE A 157 1.49 16.47 -2.07
C ILE A 157 1.68 17.91 -1.60
N ARG A 158 0.63 18.58 -1.11
CA ARG A 158 0.77 19.94 -0.56
C ARG A 158 1.69 19.97 0.66
N GLU A 159 1.63 18.95 1.51
CA GLU A 159 2.50 18.88 2.68
C GLU A 159 3.95 18.58 2.30
N LEU A 160 4.17 17.66 1.34
CA LEU A 160 5.49 17.41 0.76
C LEU A 160 6.07 18.65 0.08
N ASP A 161 5.28 19.36 -0.71
CA ASP A 161 5.72 20.59 -1.39
C ASP A 161 6.11 21.69 -0.41
N ARG A 162 5.43 21.78 0.73
CA ARG A 162 5.68 22.82 1.72
C ARG A 162 6.86 22.52 2.63
N TYR A 163 6.99 21.27 3.10
CA TYR A 163 7.94 20.92 4.15
C TYR A 163 9.02 19.92 3.71
N GLY A 164 8.91 19.38 2.50
CA GLY A 164 9.74 18.28 2.01
C GLY A 164 9.49 16.95 2.70
N LYS A 165 8.54 16.87 3.64
CA LYS A 165 8.25 15.71 4.48
C LYS A 165 6.80 15.72 4.96
N ILE A 166 6.30 14.55 5.35
CA ILE A 166 5.02 14.41 6.05
C ILE A 166 5.25 14.50 7.55
N GLY A 167 4.53 15.40 8.20
CA GLY A 167 4.56 15.65 9.62
C GLY A 167 3.86 14.56 10.46
N PRO A 168 4.11 14.55 11.78
CA PRO A 168 3.55 13.55 12.68
C PRO A 168 2.01 13.59 12.75
N GLU A 169 1.41 14.78 12.65
CA GLU A 169 -0.05 14.95 12.72
C GLU A 169 -0.77 14.30 11.53
N MET A 170 -0.33 14.61 10.29
CA MET A 170 -0.88 13.99 9.09
C MET A 170 -0.63 12.48 9.10
N ARG A 171 0.58 12.04 9.47
CA ARG A 171 0.91 10.60 9.55
C ARG A 171 0.01 9.85 10.52
N LEU A 172 -0.26 10.42 11.70
CA LEU A 172 -1.18 9.85 12.69
C LEU A 172 -2.61 9.79 12.15
N SER A 173 -3.06 10.87 11.49
CA SER A 173 -4.41 10.90 10.89
C SER A 173 -4.59 9.82 9.82
N LEU A 174 -3.60 9.69 8.94
CA LEU A 174 -3.60 8.68 7.88
C LEU A 174 -3.57 7.25 8.46
N ALA A 175 -2.80 7.03 9.53
CA ALA A 175 -2.76 5.72 10.20
C ALA A 175 -4.11 5.33 10.82
N LYS A 176 -4.82 6.29 11.43
CA LYS A 176 -6.18 6.08 11.96
C LYS A 176 -7.15 5.71 10.83
N GLU A 177 -7.11 6.44 9.73
CA GLU A 177 -7.96 6.17 8.57
C GLU A 177 -7.67 4.79 7.97
N ALA A 178 -6.38 4.42 7.84
CA ALA A 178 -5.95 3.14 7.34
C ALA A 178 -6.51 1.95 8.14
N PHE A 179 -6.47 2.01 9.48
CA PHE A 179 -7.13 0.98 10.31
C PHE A 179 -8.65 0.96 10.12
N GLY A 180 -9.27 2.14 10.01
CA GLY A 180 -10.70 2.27 9.74
C GLY A 180 -11.13 1.71 8.38
N ILE A 181 -10.28 1.80 7.35
CA ILE A 181 -10.50 1.18 6.04
C ILE A 181 -10.54 -0.34 6.18
N THR A 182 -9.53 -0.94 6.81
CA THR A 182 -9.48 -2.41 6.95
C THR A 182 -10.61 -2.95 7.84
N ALA A 183 -10.98 -2.22 8.90
CA ALA A 183 -12.11 -2.61 9.75
C ALA A 183 -13.43 -2.64 8.98
N ARG A 184 -13.70 -1.62 8.13
CA ARG A 184 -14.89 -1.60 7.27
C ARG A 184 -14.86 -2.68 6.19
N TYR A 185 -13.68 -2.97 5.65
CA TYR A 185 -13.49 -4.00 4.64
C TYR A 185 -13.84 -5.38 5.19
N ASP A 186 -13.26 -5.74 6.34
CA ASP A 186 -13.52 -7.03 7.00
C ASP A 186 -14.98 -7.16 7.46
N LEU A 187 -15.59 -6.06 7.93
CA LEU A 187 -17.02 -6.04 8.26
C LEU A 187 -17.89 -6.35 7.04
N ALA A 188 -17.60 -5.73 5.89
CA ALA A 188 -18.37 -5.98 4.67
C ALA A 188 -18.29 -7.44 4.20
N ILE A 189 -17.10 -8.04 4.30
CA ILE A 189 -16.88 -9.46 4.02
C ILE A 189 -17.73 -10.29 4.97
N SER A 190 -17.60 -10.06 6.29
CA SER A 190 -18.36 -10.80 7.31
C SER A 190 -19.87 -10.70 7.10
N GLU A 191 -20.39 -9.51 6.80
CA GLU A 191 -21.81 -9.29 6.53
C GLU A 191 -22.29 -10.03 5.28
N TYR A 192 -21.50 -10.06 4.21
CA TYR A 192 -21.83 -10.81 2.99
C TYR A 192 -21.97 -12.31 3.29
N PHE A 193 -20.98 -12.92 3.93
CA PHE A 193 -21.00 -14.36 4.22
C PHE A 193 -22.01 -14.74 5.32
N SER A 194 -22.38 -13.82 6.22
CA SER A 194 -23.43 -14.08 7.21
C SER A 194 -24.83 -14.13 6.60
N ARG A 195 -25.07 -13.40 5.50
CA ARG A 195 -26.35 -13.39 4.78
C ARG A 195 -26.47 -14.55 3.78
N ASN A 196 -25.34 -14.97 3.23
CA ASN A 196 -25.27 -16.00 2.19
C ASN A 196 -24.95 -17.39 2.76
N THR A 197 -25.71 -17.81 3.78
CA THR A 197 -25.67 -19.18 4.30
C THR A 197 -26.37 -20.13 3.32
N LYS A 198 -25.68 -20.57 2.27
CA LYS A 198 -26.03 -21.75 1.47
C LYS A 198 -24.78 -22.53 1.10
#